data_AF-W2EMG4-F1
#
_entry.id   AF-W2EMG4-F1
#
_cell.length_a   1.000
_cell.length_b   1.000
_cell.length_c   1.000
_cell.angle_alpha   90.00
_cell.angle_beta   90.00
_cell.angle_gamma   90.00
#
_symmetry.space_group_name_H-M   'P 1'
#
loop_
_entity.id
_entity.type
_entity.pdbx_description
1 polymer ?
#
loop_
_entity_poly.entity_id
_entity_poly.type
_entity_poly.pdbx_seq_one_letter_code
_entity_poly.pdbx_strand_id
1 'polypeptide(L)' 'MVSPNYFSERFRDHTGSSFQVYLQERRLRFARSLLASTSLSVTEVCHAAGFNTLSHFRRAYRRRYGSAPSGR' A
#
# COMPACT_ATOMS: atom_id res chain seq x y z
N MET A 1 -0.40 26.70 -3.38
CA MET A 1 -0.16 25.29 -3.76
C MET A 1 0.92 24.74 -2.85
N VAL A 2 0.61 23.75 -2.01
CA VAL A 2 1.62 23.10 -1.16
C VAL A 2 2.43 22.16 -2.04
N SER A 3 3.74 22.40 -2.17
CA SER A 3 4.61 21.50 -2.93
C SER A 3 4.61 20.11 -2.25
N PRO A 4 4.52 18.99 -3.00
CA PRO A 4 4.54 17.63 -2.45
C PRO A 4 5.74 17.36 -1.53
N ASN A 5 6.86 18.05 -1.79
CA ASN A 5 8.07 17.96 -0.99
C ASN A 5 7.90 18.64 0.38
N TYR A 6 7.31 19.84 0.41
CA TYR A 6 7.03 20.57 1.66
C TYR A 6 6.04 19.82 2.56
N PHE A 7 5.00 19.23 1.97
CA PHE A 7 4.05 18.41 2.73
C PHE A 7 4.73 17.13 3.28
N SER A 8 5.55 16.46 2.47
CA SER A 8 6.25 15.24 2.89
C SER A 8 7.30 15.50 3.97
N GLU A 9 7.99 16.65 3.91
CA GLU A 9 8.91 17.11 4.95
C GLU A 9 8.17 17.36 6.27
N ARG A 10 7.12 18.18 6.24
CA ARG A 10 6.33 18.47 7.45
C ARG A 10 5.64 17.22 8.02
N PHE A 11 5.20 16.30 7.16
CA PHE A 11 4.63 15.02 7.59
C PHE A 11 5.68 14.14 8.27
N ARG A 12 6.88 14.08 7.70
CA ARG A 12 8.01 13.32 8.27
C ARG A 12 8.45 13.89 9.62
N ASP A 13 8.43 15.20 9.81
CA ASP A 13 8.75 15.84 11.11
C ASP A 13 7.82 15.34 12.23
N HIS A 14 6.57 14.97 11.91
CA HIS A 14 5.57 14.53 12.88
C HIS A 14 5.44 12.99 12.99
N THR A 15 5.80 12.23 11.94
CA THR A 15 5.58 10.77 11.89
C THR A 15 6.84 9.93 11.67
N GLY A 16 8.00 10.57 11.46
CA GLY A 16 9.29 9.90 11.23
C GLY A 16 9.44 9.26 9.84
N SER A 17 8.46 9.38 8.94
CA SER A 17 8.50 8.80 7.58
C SER A 17 7.82 9.71 6.57
N SER A 18 8.19 9.61 5.29
CA SER A 18 7.49 10.37 4.25
C SER A 18 6.04 9.89 4.10
N PHE A 19 5.15 10.81 3.73
CA PHE A 19 3.75 10.49 3.51
C PHE A 19 3.54 9.34 2.51
N GLN A 20 4.37 9.28 1.47
CA GLN A 20 4.31 8.20 0.48
C GLN A 20 4.58 6.82 1.10
N VAL A 21 5.58 6.71 1.98
CA VAL A 21 5.89 5.45 2.67
C VAL A 21 4.74 5.08 3.61
N TYR A 22 4.22 6.05 4.37
CA TYR A 22 3.08 5.83 5.25
C TYR A 22 1.83 5.35 4.50
N LEU A 23 1.48 6.02 3.40
CA LEU A 23 0.33 5.65 2.57
C LEU A 23 0.52 4.26 1.96
N GLN A 24 1.72 3.96 1.46
CA GLN A 24 2.06 2.66 0.91
C GLN A 24 1.88 1.54 1.95
N GLU A 25 2.32 1.76 3.19
CA GLU A 25 2.14 0.80 4.29
C GLU A 25 0.65 0.61 4.62
N ARG A 26 -0.13 1.69 4.70
CA ARG A 26 -1.58 1.62 4.95
C ARG A 26 -2.31 0.84 3.87
N ARG A 27 -2.00 1.08 2.59
CA ARG A 27 -2.57 0.35 1.46
C ARG A 27 -2.25 -1.15 1.51
N LEU A 28 -1.00 -1.50 1.81
CA LEU A 28 -0.57 -2.90 1.92
C LEU A 28 -1.24 -3.63 3.10
N ARG A 29 -1.39 -2.97 4.25
CA ARG A 29 -2.10 -3.55 5.40
C ARG A 29 -3.56 -3.81 5.08
N PHE A 30 -4.23 -2.85 4.43
CA PHE A 30 -5.62 -3.03 4.00
C PHE A 30 -5.77 -4.16 2.98
N ALA A 31 -4.88 -4.25 1.99
CA ALA A 31 -4.86 -5.35 1.03
C ALA A 31 -4.73 -6.72 1.72
N ARG A 32 -3.85 -6.83 2.72
CA ARG A 32 -3.67 -8.06 3.50
C ARG A 32 -4.94 -8.43 4.28
N SER A 33 -5.62 -7.44 4.86
CA SER A 33 -6.91 -7.67 5.52
C SER A 33 -7.96 -8.17 4.54
N LEU A 34 -8.06 -7.61 3.33
CA LEU A 34 -8.99 -8.08 2.30
C LEU A 34 -8.69 -9.53 1.91
N LEU A 35 -7.43 -9.88 1.60
CA LEU A 35 -7.02 -11.25 1.25
C LEU A 35 -7.37 -12.28 2.33
N ALA A 36 -7.42 -11.87 3.60
CA ALA A 36 -7.73 -12.75 4.73
C ALA A 36 -9.24 -12.84 5.05
N SER A 37 -10.02 -11.81 4.68
CA SER A 37 -11.42 -11.66 5.12
C SER A 37 -12.44 -11.80 4.01
N THR A 38 -12.03 -11.78 2.74
CA THR A 38 -12.92 -11.86 1.58
C THR A 38 -12.44 -12.90 0.57
N SER A 39 -13.33 -13.26 -0.35
CA SER A 39 -13.01 -14.14 -1.50
C SER A 39 -12.64 -13.34 -2.76
N LEU A 40 -12.24 -12.08 -2.59
CA LEU A 40 -11.85 -11.24 -3.72
C LEU A 40 -10.59 -11.80 -4.40
N SER A 41 -10.56 -11.71 -5.72
CA SER A 41 -9.36 -12.02 -6.49
C SER A 41 -8.23 -11.04 -6.13
N VAL A 42 -6.98 -11.48 -6.34
CA VAL A 42 -5.79 -10.64 -6.12
C VAL A 42 -5.85 -9.33 -6.93
N THR A 43 -6.49 -9.36 -8.10
CA THR A 43 -6.68 -8.18 -8.96
C THR A 43 -7.69 -7.21 -8.35
N GLU A 44 -8.83 -7.70 -7.83
CA GLU A 44 -9.81 -6.85 -7.13
C GLU A 44 -9.23 -6.24 -5.87
N VAL A 45 -8.47 -7.02 -5.08
CA VAL A 45 -7.78 -6.50 -3.90
C VAL A 45 -6.76 -5.42 -4.26
N CYS A 46 -6.02 -5.58 -5.36
CA CYS A 46 -5.09 -4.57 -5.86
C CYS A 46 -5.78 -3.22 -6.06
N HIS A 47 -6.90 -3.22 -6.78
CA HIS A 47 -7.66 -1.99 -7.05
C HIS A 47 -8.34 -1.43 -5.79
N ALA A 48 -8.94 -2.29 -4.96
CA ALA A 48 -9.58 -1.88 -3.71
C ALA A 48 -8.57 -1.26 -2.72
N ALA A 49 -7.33 -1.73 -2.72
CA ALA A 49 -6.25 -1.17 -1.91
C ALA A 49 -5.62 0.11 -2.49
N GLY A 50 -6.13 0.62 -3.63
CA GLY A 50 -5.69 1.87 -4.23
C GLY A 50 -4.42 1.75 -5.07
N PHE A 51 -4.10 0.56 -5.59
CA PHE A 51 -3.05 0.37 -6.58
C PHE A 51 -3.61 0.42 -8.00
N ASN A 52 -2.92 1.13 -8.88
CA ASN A 52 -3.31 1.24 -10.29
C ASN A 52 -2.97 -0.01 -11.10
N THR A 53 -1.91 -0.73 -10.73
CA THR A 53 -1.43 -1.89 -11.50
C THR A 53 -1.08 -3.06 -10.60
N LEU A 54 -1.42 -4.26 -11.07
CA LEU A 54 -1.17 -5.52 -10.39
C LEU A 54 0.33 -5.78 -10.19
N SER A 55 1.16 -5.43 -11.16
CA SER A 55 2.62 -5.60 -11.09
C SER A 55 3.24 -4.74 -9.97
N HIS A 56 2.81 -3.49 -9.84
CA HIS A 56 3.29 -2.62 -8.76
C HIS A 56 2.83 -3.14 -7.40
N PHE A 57 1.56 -3.53 -7.27
CA PHE A 57 1.02 -4.12 -6.06
C PHE A 57 1.79 -5.38 -5.64
N ARG A 58 1.98 -6.35 -6.55
CA ARG A 58 2.69 -7.60 -6.26
C ARG A 58 4.12 -7.34 -5.79
N ARG A 59 4.85 -6.43 -6.44
CA ARG A 59 6.23 -6.07 -6.06
C ARG A 59 6.27 -5.43 -4.66
N ALA A 60 5.37 -4.48 -4.39
CA ALA A 60 5.30 -3.80 -3.11
C ALA A 60 4.89 -4.75 -1.97
N TYR A 61 3.89 -5.61 -2.22
CA TYR A 61 3.41 -6.61 -1.26
C TYR A 61 4.50 -7.63 -0.92
N ARG A 62 5.19 -8.18 -1.92
CA ARG A 62 6.31 -9.11 -1.70
C ARG A 62 7.46 -8.45 -0.96
N ARG A 63 7.81 -7.22 -1.30
CA ARG A 63 8.86 -6.48 -0.58
C ARG A 63 8.52 -6.29 0.91
N ARG A 64 7.23 -6.14 1.23
CA ARG A 64 6.76 -5.88 2.60
C ARG A 64 6.53 -7.14 3.44
N TYR A 65 6.03 -8.21 2.83
CA TYR A 65 5.57 -9.42 3.52
C TYR A 65 6.35 -10.69 3.16
N GLY A 66 7.33 -10.61 2.25
CA GLY A 66 8.19 -11.73 1.84
C GLY A 66 7.57 -12.68 0.81
N SER A 67 6.25 -12.66 0.62
CA SER A 67 5.53 -13.54 -0.31
C SER A 67 4.64 -12.77 -1.28
N ALA A 68 4.26 -13.41 -2.39
CA ALA A 68 3.26 -12.83 -3.29
C ALA A 68 1.88 -12.78 -2.61
N PRO A 69 1.02 -11.82 -2.98
CA PRO A 69 -0.37 -11.83 -2.52
C PRO A 69 -1.08 -13.05 -3.09
N SER A 70 -1.55 -13.92 -2.21
CA SER A 70 -2.40 -15.07 -2.52
C SER A 70 -3.70 -14.91 -1.73
N GLY A 71 -4.83 -15.22 -2.37
CA GLY A 71 -6.10 -15.38 -1.68
C GLY A 71 -6.08 -16.64 -0.81
N ARG A 72 -7.04 -16.72 0.12
CA ARG A 72 -7.31 -17.94 0.89
C ARG A 72 -7.99 -19.00 0.04
#